data_AF-A0A0D7AIQ0-F1
#
_entry.id   AF-A0A0D7AIQ0-F1
#
_cell.length_a   1.000
_cell.length_b   1.000
_cell.length_c   1.000
_cell.angle_alpha   90.00
_cell.angle_beta   90.00
_cell.angle_gamma   90.00
#
_symmetry.space_group_name_H-M   'P 1'
#
loop_
_entity.id
_entity.type
_entity.pdbx_description
1 polymer ?
#
loop_
_entity_poly.entity_id
_entity_poly.type
_entity_poly.pdbx_seq_one_letter_code
_entity_poly.pdbx_strand_id
1 'polypeptide(L)'
;MPTATVIPLSPTRTRMKGKQSTTTSATLRTLYHRAARAFLQRDLALAHSLLDSAFKLIFPPGPHDDPLFISHRKKWDILRITLETTVYSASRSQDLPDELQGLPQLSPQSFVSAAYLRSILLFTPSSHRVAGGDAGFLPPNVLTTLVYASLKVVCPDVGRMMIEDWLSKRTSEDDDQEEEGYEKVLELYVLQVLPKLEEWDYAERYLAYETESRWDTRQVHISSELILLANSTFSV
;
A
#
# COMPACT_ATOMS: atom_id res chain seq x y z
N MET A 1 32.06 64.45 -16.80
CA MET A 1 31.39 63.30 -16.19
C MET A 1 30.38 62.74 -17.17
N PRO A 2 30.53 61.50 -17.66
CA PRO A 2 29.51 60.79 -18.40
C PRO A 2 29.00 59.53 -17.68
N THR A 3 27.72 59.26 -17.87
CA THR A 3 26.86 58.22 -17.32
C THR A 3 27.24 56.81 -17.81
N ALA A 4 27.34 55.84 -16.90
CA ALA A 4 27.48 54.43 -17.24
C ALA A 4 26.11 53.74 -17.29
N THR A 5 25.75 53.24 -18.47
CA THR A 5 24.55 52.41 -18.73
C THR A 5 24.80 50.99 -18.24
N VAL A 6 23.95 50.50 -17.32
CA VAL A 6 23.94 49.11 -16.84
C VAL A 6 23.02 48.29 -17.75
N ILE A 7 23.56 47.22 -18.34
CA ILE A 7 22.79 46.21 -19.08
C ILE A 7 22.33 45.14 -18.07
N PRO A 8 21.03 44.82 -17.97
CA PRO A 8 20.57 43.68 -17.19
C PRO A 8 20.71 42.38 -18.00
N LEU A 9 21.50 41.43 -17.49
CA LEU A 9 21.51 40.05 -17.95
C LEU A 9 20.32 39.31 -17.32
N SER A 10 19.32 38.98 -18.12
CA SER A 10 18.25 38.05 -17.74
C SER A 10 18.80 36.62 -17.66
N PRO A 11 18.58 35.85 -16.58
CA PRO A 11 18.89 34.44 -16.55
C PRO A 11 17.78 33.64 -17.25
N THR A 12 18.13 33.01 -18.38
CA THR A 12 17.32 32.02 -19.07
C THR A 12 17.10 30.81 -18.16
N ARG A 13 15.89 30.67 -17.61
CA ARG A 13 15.48 29.52 -16.80
C ARG A 13 15.10 28.36 -17.72
N THR A 14 16.06 27.48 -18.02
CA THR A 14 15.84 26.27 -18.83
C THR A 14 14.96 25.27 -18.07
N ARG A 15 13.72 25.11 -18.55
CA ARG A 15 12.72 24.12 -18.12
C ARG A 15 13.15 22.72 -18.61
N MET A 16 13.90 21.97 -17.81
CA MET A 16 14.34 20.59 -18.14
C MET A 16 13.59 19.45 -17.42
N LYS A 17 12.67 19.73 -16.48
CA LYS A 17 12.02 18.67 -15.67
C LYS A 17 11.10 17.71 -16.44
N GLY A 18 10.55 18.10 -17.60
CA GLY A 18 9.56 17.28 -18.33
C GLY A 18 10.11 16.07 -19.10
N LYS A 19 11.43 16.01 -19.38
CA LYS A 19 12.04 14.88 -20.11
C LYS A 19 12.59 13.78 -19.19
N GLN A 20 12.85 14.07 -17.92
CA GLN A 20 13.39 13.10 -16.97
C GLN A 20 12.30 12.22 -16.34
N SER A 21 11.09 12.76 -16.08
CA SER A 21 9.99 11.98 -15.52
C SER A 21 9.50 10.89 -16.47
N THR A 22 9.44 11.18 -17.77
CA THR A 22 8.98 10.25 -18.82
C THR A 22 9.95 9.09 -19.02
N THR A 23 11.26 9.33 -18.98
CA THR A 23 12.27 8.26 -19.09
C THR A 23 12.27 7.37 -17.87
N THR A 24 12.17 7.93 -16.66
CA THR A 24 12.09 7.13 -15.42
C THR A 24 10.82 6.28 -15.37
N SER A 25 9.66 6.80 -15.77
CA SER A 25 8.41 6.02 -15.84
C SER A 25 8.52 4.87 -16.86
N ALA A 26 9.10 5.11 -18.04
CA ALA A 26 9.34 4.06 -19.03
C ALA A 26 10.29 2.96 -18.51
N THR A 27 11.35 3.34 -17.79
CA THR A 27 12.26 2.40 -17.13
C THR A 27 11.53 1.57 -16.06
N LEU A 28 10.76 2.23 -15.18
CA LEU A 28 9.98 1.56 -14.14
C LEU A 28 8.94 0.59 -14.72
N ARG A 29 8.30 0.93 -15.84
CA ARG A 29 7.37 0.03 -16.54
C ARG A 29 8.09 -1.22 -17.05
N THR A 30 9.23 -1.04 -17.71
CA THR A 30 10.02 -2.16 -18.25
C THR A 30 10.54 -3.07 -17.14
N LEU A 31 11.06 -2.49 -16.05
CA LEU A 31 11.49 -3.23 -14.87
C LEU A 31 10.34 -4.01 -14.24
N TYR A 32 9.15 -3.41 -14.15
CA TYR A 32 7.99 -4.05 -13.52
C TYR A 32 7.55 -5.30 -14.28
N HIS A 33 7.45 -5.23 -15.61
CA HIS A 33 7.10 -6.40 -16.42
C HIS A 33 8.10 -7.54 -16.26
N ARG A 34 9.40 -7.22 -16.16
CA ARG A 34 10.45 -8.22 -15.91
C ARG A 34 10.36 -8.80 -14.50
N ALA A 35 10.13 -7.96 -13.49
CA ALA A 35 10.03 -8.39 -12.08
C ALA A 35 8.81 -9.28 -11.87
N ALA A 36 7.64 -8.89 -12.39
CA ALA A 36 6.42 -9.68 -12.33
C ALA A 36 6.59 -11.04 -13.04
N ARG A 37 7.24 -11.06 -14.21
CA ARG A 37 7.54 -12.32 -14.91
C ARG A 37 8.48 -13.22 -14.12
N ALA A 38 9.58 -12.67 -13.58
CA ALA A 38 10.53 -13.41 -12.75
C ALA A 38 9.82 -14.02 -11.53
N PHE A 39 8.98 -13.22 -10.85
CA PHE A 39 8.17 -13.68 -9.71
C PHE A 39 7.23 -14.83 -10.09
N LEU A 40 6.50 -14.72 -11.21
CA LEU A 40 5.62 -15.80 -11.70
C LEU A 40 6.39 -17.07 -12.07
N GLN A 41 7.61 -16.93 -12.56
CA GLN A 41 8.50 -18.04 -12.90
C GLN A 41 9.25 -18.60 -11.68
N ARG A 42 8.97 -18.10 -10.47
CA ARG A 42 9.64 -18.45 -9.21
C ARG A 42 11.14 -18.15 -9.19
N ASP A 43 11.60 -17.25 -10.05
CA ASP A 43 12.95 -16.68 -9.97
C ASP A 43 12.95 -15.52 -8.96
N LEU A 44 13.00 -15.89 -7.67
CA LEU A 44 12.90 -14.95 -6.56
C LEU A 44 14.14 -14.04 -6.47
N ALA A 45 15.31 -14.54 -6.86
CA ALA A 45 16.55 -13.77 -6.91
C ALA A 45 16.47 -12.62 -7.92
N LEU A 46 16.05 -12.92 -9.15
CA LEU A 46 15.89 -11.89 -10.17
C LEU A 46 14.75 -10.92 -9.81
N ALA A 47 13.63 -11.44 -9.30
CA ALA A 47 12.51 -10.60 -8.89
C ALA A 47 12.92 -9.60 -7.78
N HIS A 48 13.67 -10.06 -6.78
CA HIS A 48 14.21 -9.21 -5.71
C HIS A 48 15.21 -8.17 -6.24
N SER A 49 16.18 -8.59 -7.06
CA SER A 49 17.16 -7.68 -7.67
C SER A 49 16.50 -6.55 -8.50
N LEU A 50 15.40 -6.88 -9.20
CA LEU A 50 14.64 -5.90 -9.97
C LEU A 50 13.82 -4.97 -9.07
N LEU A 51 13.28 -5.47 -7.95
CA LEU A 51 12.64 -4.64 -6.92
C LEU A 51 13.64 -3.63 -6.34
N ASP A 52 14.82 -4.08 -5.92
CA ASP A 52 15.87 -3.19 -5.40
C ASP A 52 16.26 -2.12 -6.41
N SER A 53 16.39 -2.50 -7.67
CA SER A 53 16.68 -1.58 -8.76
C SER A 53 15.57 -0.54 -8.96
N ALA A 54 14.31 -0.94 -8.81
CA ALA A 54 13.17 -0.04 -8.93
C ALA A 54 13.03 0.90 -7.73
N PHE A 55 13.23 0.41 -6.50
CA PHE A 55 13.12 1.24 -5.29
C PHE A 55 14.27 2.25 -5.14
N LYS A 56 15.38 2.10 -5.87
CA LYS A 56 16.37 3.18 -6.06
C LYS A 56 15.84 4.36 -6.88
N LEU A 57 14.77 4.16 -7.65
CA LEU A 57 14.14 5.18 -8.50
C LEU A 57 12.81 5.69 -7.94
N ILE A 58 12.22 4.97 -6.98
CA ILE A 58 10.93 5.30 -6.36
C ILE A 58 11.19 5.99 -5.03
N PHE A 59 10.78 7.24 -4.94
CA PHE A 59 10.91 8.06 -3.73
C PHE A 59 9.53 8.38 -3.14
N PRO A 60 9.46 8.88 -1.91
CA PRO A 60 8.20 9.36 -1.31
C PRO A 60 7.60 10.54 -2.09
N PRO A 61 6.29 10.85 -1.91
CA PRO A 61 5.66 11.90 -2.70
C PRO A 61 6.30 13.27 -2.51
N GLY A 62 6.63 13.90 -3.64
CA GLY A 62 6.97 15.31 -3.70
C GLY A 62 5.75 16.19 -4.01
N PRO A 63 5.84 17.51 -3.80
CA PRO A 63 4.73 18.46 -3.99
C PRO A 63 4.22 18.59 -5.44
N HIS A 64 4.90 17.97 -6.42
CA HIS A 64 4.55 18.02 -7.84
C HIS A 64 4.77 16.68 -8.53
N ASP A 65 4.47 15.58 -7.83
CA ASP A 65 4.58 14.25 -8.42
C ASP A 65 3.62 14.06 -9.59
N ASP A 66 4.11 13.42 -10.65
CA ASP A 66 3.30 12.99 -11.78
C ASP A 66 2.33 11.87 -11.33
N PRO A 67 1.02 11.93 -11.67
CA PRO A 67 0.07 10.85 -11.38
C PRO A 67 0.53 9.46 -11.85
N LEU A 68 1.29 9.39 -12.94
CA LEU A 68 1.89 8.13 -13.41
C LEU A 68 2.91 7.58 -12.42
N PHE A 69 3.68 8.46 -11.78
CA PHE A 69 4.67 8.09 -10.78
C PHE A 69 4.01 7.59 -9.50
N ILE A 70 2.90 8.19 -9.08
CA ILE A 70 2.05 7.70 -7.99
C ILE A 70 1.57 6.28 -8.29
N SER A 71 1.10 6.05 -9.52
CA SER A 71 0.66 4.72 -9.98
C SER A 71 1.78 3.68 -9.98
N HIS A 72 3.00 4.08 -10.35
CA HIS A 72 4.18 3.20 -10.26
C HIS A 72 4.49 2.84 -8.81
N ARG A 73 4.50 3.82 -7.90
CA ARG A 73 4.75 3.59 -6.46
C ARG A 73 3.78 2.56 -5.89
N LYS A 74 2.48 2.71 -6.17
CA LYS A 74 1.42 1.73 -5.81
C LYS A 74 1.74 0.33 -6.31
N LYS A 75 1.97 0.18 -7.63
CA LYS A 75 2.22 -1.14 -8.26
C LYS A 75 3.46 -1.85 -7.72
N TRP A 76 4.55 -1.11 -7.55
CA TRP A 76 5.80 -1.68 -7.07
C TRP A 76 5.73 -2.10 -5.60
N ASP A 77 5.02 -1.35 -4.77
CA ASP A 77 4.84 -1.74 -3.37
C ASP A 77 3.96 -2.98 -3.22
N ILE A 78 2.87 -3.07 -3.98
CA ILE A 78 2.02 -4.28 -4.03
C ILE A 78 2.86 -5.51 -4.43
N LEU A 79 3.70 -5.37 -5.47
CA LEU A 79 4.58 -6.47 -5.90
C LEU A 79 5.57 -6.86 -4.80
N ARG A 80 6.17 -5.88 -4.10
CA ARG A 80 7.07 -6.13 -2.96
C ARG A 80 6.37 -6.89 -1.85
N ILE A 81 5.22 -6.40 -1.37
CA ILE A 81 4.44 -7.04 -0.31
C ILE A 81 4.08 -8.48 -0.71
N THR A 82 3.63 -8.68 -1.95
CA THR A 82 3.23 -10.00 -2.45
C THR A 82 4.41 -10.97 -2.51
N LEU A 83 5.57 -10.51 -3.00
CA LEU A 83 6.78 -11.32 -3.06
C LEU A 83 7.26 -11.70 -1.67
N GLU A 84 7.40 -10.72 -0.77
CA GLU A 84 7.88 -10.96 0.59
C GLU A 84 6.93 -11.87 1.37
N THR A 85 5.62 -11.69 1.23
CA THR A 85 4.62 -12.57 1.86
C THR A 85 4.69 -13.99 1.28
N THR A 86 4.96 -14.12 -0.03
CA THR A 86 5.15 -15.43 -0.66
C THR A 86 6.40 -16.14 -0.13
N VAL A 87 7.50 -15.40 0.03
CA VAL A 87 8.74 -15.91 0.63
C VAL A 87 8.51 -16.30 2.09
N TYR A 88 7.85 -15.44 2.86
CA TYR A 88 7.55 -15.67 4.28
C TYR A 88 6.69 -16.92 4.49
N SER A 89 5.65 -17.10 3.66
CA SER A 89 4.74 -18.24 3.76
C SER A 89 5.25 -19.52 3.08
N ALA A 90 6.33 -19.46 2.30
CA ALA A 90 6.89 -20.64 1.67
C ALA A 90 7.63 -21.49 2.70
N SER A 91 7.40 -22.81 2.69
CA SER A 91 8.25 -23.76 3.43
C SER A 91 9.71 -23.52 3.05
N ARG A 92 10.57 -23.24 4.06
CA ARG A 92 11.98 -22.81 3.93
C ARG A 92 12.65 -23.42 2.69
N SER A 93 12.72 -22.64 1.61
CA SER A 93 13.34 -23.06 0.37
C SER A 93 14.85 -22.81 0.49
N GLN A 94 15.66 -23.81 0.13
CA GLN A 94 17.12 -23.73 0.25
C GLN A 94 17.78 -22.72 -0.71
N ASP A 95 17.03 -22.17 -1.66
CA ASP A 95 17.54 -21.29 -2.73
C ASP A 95 17.04 -19.83 -2.61
N LEU A 96 16.87 -19.31 -1.38
CA LEU A 96 16.52 -17.91 -1.17
C LEU A 96 17.76 -17.01 -1.26
N PRO A 97 17.67 -15.83 -1.91
CA PRO A 97 18.70 -14.80 -1.85
C PRO A 97 19.03 -14.41 -0.40
N ASP A 98 20.28 -14.05 -0.13
CA ASP A 98 20.77 -13.73 1.22
C ASP A 98 19.92 -12.65 1.91
N GLU A 99 19.45 -11.65 1.16
CA GLU A 99 18.60 -10.58 1.66
C GLU A 99 17.20 -11.06 2.09
N LEU A 100 16.71 -12.16 1.51
CA LEU A 100 15.39 -12.73 1.77
C LEU A 100 15.42 -13.87 2.80
N GLN A 101 16.58 -14.45 3.09
CA GLN A 101 16.74 -15.56 4.05
C GLN A 101 16.32 -15.18 5.48
N GLY A 102 16.41 -13.89 5.84
CA GLY A 102 15.99 -13.40 7.15
C GLY A 102 14.48 -13.31 7.33
N LEU A 103 13.69 -13.19 6.25
CA LEU A 103 12.24 -12.97 6.35
C LEU A 103 11.51 -14.11 7.07
N PRO A 104 11.72 -15.40 6.75
CA PRO A 104 11.05 -16.50 7.44
C PRO A 104 11.46 -16.68 8.91
N GLN A 105 12.47 -15.95 9.40
CA GLN A 105 12.90 -15.98 10.80
C GLN A 105 12.17 -14.93 11.65
N LEU A 106 11.46 -13.98 11.03
CA LEU A 106 10.68 -12.97 11.73
C LEU A 106 9.40 -13.58 12.30
N SER A 107 8.95 -13.07 13.44
CA SER A 107 7.58 -13.34 13.89
C SER A 107 6.56 -12.78 12.87
N PRO A 108 5.36 -13.38 12.74
CA PRO A 108 4.35 -12.86 11.82
C PRO A 108 4.03 -11.38 12.07
N GLN A 109 3.90 -10.99 13.34
CA GLN A 109 3.67 -9.62 13.74
C GLN A 109 4.80 -8.69 13.32
N SER A 110 6.07 -9.06 13.56
CA SER A 110 7.22 -8.25 13.17
C SER A 110 7.33 -8.09 11.66
N PHE A 111 7.08 -9.17 10.91
CA PHE A 111 7.10 -9.14 9.44
C PHE A 111 6.06 -8.16 8.88
N VAL A 112 4.80 -8.31 9.28
CA VAL A 112 3.69 -7.51 8.74
C VAL A 112 3.77 -6.06 9.22
N SER A 113 4.17 -5.82 10.48
CA SER A 113 4.37 -4.46 11.00
C SER A 113 5.50 -3.72 10.28
N ALA A 114 6.61 -4.40 9.99
CA ALA A 114 7.70 -3.81 9.23
C ALA A 114 7.28 -3.46 7.79
N ALA A 115 6.52 -4.35 7.13
CA ALA A 115 5.96 -4.09 5.81
C ALA A 115 5.04 -2.86 5.82
N TYR A 116 4.17 -2.76 6.83
CA TYR A 116 3.25 -1.63 7.01
C TYR A 116 3.97 -0.29 7.21
N LEU A 117 4.91 -0.22 8.15
CA LEU A 117 5.70 1.00 8.40
C LEU A 117 6.44 1.45 7.16
N ARG A 118 7.02 0.51 6.41
CA ARG A 118 7.74 0.81 5.17
C ARG A 118 6.82 1.36 4.09
N SER A 119 5.59 0.85 3.98
CA SER A 119 4.56 1.38 3.07
C SER A 119 4.08 2.77 3.50
N ILE A 120 3.76 2.98 4.78
CA ILE A 120 3.40 4.31 5.31
C ILE A 120 4.48 5.33 4.94
N LEU A 121 5.74 5.02 5.25
CA LEU A 121 6.84 5.91 4.92
C LEU A 121 6.84 6.17 3.40
N LEU A 122 6.80 5.13 2.58
CA LEU A 122 6.84 5.25 1.12
C LEU A 122 5.76 6.19 0.57
N PHE A 123 4.57 6.24 1.16
CA PHE A 123 3.47 7.09 0.69
C PHE A 123 3.32 8.42 1.43
N THR A 124 3.96 8.62 2.57
CA THR A 124 3.92 9.91 3.27
C THR A 124 4.79 10.95 2.54
N PRO A 125 4.21 12.09 2.12
CA PRO A 125 4.97 13.16 1.47
C PRO A 125 6.11 13.64 2.34
N SER A 126 7.24 14.02 1.74
CA SER A 126 8.42 14.44 2.50
C SER A 126 8.19 15.64 3.42
N SER A 127 7.23 16.52 3.08
CA SER A 127 6.80 17.64 3.91
C SER A 127 6.04 17.24 5.17
N HIS A 128 5.44 16.05 5.21
CA HIS A 128 4.61 15.55 6.33
C HIS A 128 5.34 14.50 7.20
N ARG A 129 6.61 14.21 6.92
CA ARG A 129 7.37 13.12 7.59
C ARG A 129 7.87 13.41 9.01
N VAL A 130 7.43 14.51 9.64
CA VAL A 130 7.98 14.98 10.93
C VAL A 130 7.69 14.01 12.10
N ALA A 131 6.70 13.12 11.97
CA ALA A 131 6.25 12.21 13.04
C ALA A 131 6.11 10.73 12.63
N GLY A 132 7.05 10.18 11.84
CA GLY A 132 7.12 8.72 11.62
C GLY A 132 6.26 8.16 10.48
N GLY A 133 5.74 9.03 9.60
CA GLY A 133 4.85 8.65 8.52
C GLY A 133 3.38 8.70 8.93
N ASP A 134 2.48 8.84 7.97
CA ASP A 134 1.05 9.04 8.18
C ASP A 134 0.22 8.10 7.29
N ALA A 135 -0.60 7.28 7.94
CA ALA A 135 -1.43 6.28 7.29
C ALA A 135 -2.52 6.91 6.41
N GLY A 136 -2.93 8.16 6.65
CA GLY A 136 -3.89 8.86 5.79
C GLY A 136 -3.43 8.97 4.33
N PHE A 137 -2.12 8.95 4.08
CA PHE A 137 -1.57 8.95 2.71
C PHE A 137 -1.46 7.55 2.09
N LEU A 138 -1.75 6.48 2.84
CA LEU A 138 -1.61 5.12 2.34
C LEU A 138 -2.76 4.80 1.37
N PRO A 139 -2.46 4.39 0.12
CA PRO A 139 -3.52 4.07 -0.84
C PRO A 139 -4.32 2.84 -0.40
N PRO A 140 -5.67 2.82 -0.56
CA PRO A 140 -6.52 1.71 -0.14
C PRO A 140 -6.05 0.36 -0.69
N ASN A 141 -5.68 0.28 -1.98
CA ASN A 141 -5.21 -0.97 -2.59
C ASN A 141 -3.92 -1.53 -1.95
N VAL A 142 -3.04 -0.64 -1.46
CA VAL A 142 -1.82 -1.06 -0.75
C VAL A 142 -2.18 -1.54 0.65
N LEU A 143 -3.06 -0.82 1.35
CA LEU A 143 -3.59 -1.24 2.64
C LEU A 143 -4.26 -2.61 2.56
N THR A 144 -5.19 -2.82 1.62
CA THR A 144 -5.83 -4.12 1.37
C THR A 144 -4.80 -5.22 1.15
N THR A 145 -3.73 -4.95 0.39
CA THR A 145 -2.65 -5.93 0.15
C THR A 145 -1.91 -6.28 1.44
N LEU A 146 -1.63 -5.30 2.31
CA LEU A 146 -0.98 -5.50 3.61
C LEU A 146 -1.87 -6.28 4.58
N VAL A 147 -3.17 -6.00 4.60
CA VAL A 147 -4.14 -6.73 5.41
C VAL A 147 -4.28 -8.17 4.92
N TYR A 148 -4.36 -8.42 3.62
CA TYR A 148 -4.33 -9.78 3.10
C TYR A 148 -3.03 -10.51 3.44
N ALA A 149 -1.88 -9.81 3.45
CA ALA A 149 -0.64 -10.39 3.92
C ALA A 149 -0.72 -10.77 5.41
N SER A 150 -1.32 -9.93 6.25
CA SER A 150 -1.52 -10.22 7.68
C SER A 150 -2.42 -11.45 7.90
N LEU A 151 -3.52 -11.54 7.16
CA LEU A 151 -4.42 -12.70 7.19
C LEU A 151 -3.71 -13.97 6.71
N LYS A 152 -2.91 -13.87 5.65
CA LYS A 152 -2.16 -15.01 5.08
C LYS A 152 -1.11 -15.57 6.04
N VAL A 153 -0.49 -14.72 6.86
CA VAL A 153 0.48 -15.15 7.90
C VAL A 153 -0.18 -15.38 9.26
N VAL A 154 -1.51 -15.44 9.31
CA VAL A 154 -2.31 -15.72 10.52
C VAL A 154 -2.04 -14.69 11.63
N CYS A 155 -2.01 -13.42 11.25
CA CYS A 155 -1.86 -12.28 12.15
C CYS A 155 -2.96 -11.23 11.90
N PRO A 156 -4.24 -11.57 12.13
CA PRO A 156 -5.38 -10.69 11.87
C PRO A 156 -5.38 -9.43 12.76
N ASP A 157 -4.83 -9.48 13.99
CA ASP A 157 -4.78 -8.33 14.91
C ASP A 157 -4.03 -7.14 14.31
N VAL A 158 -2.89 -7.42 13.65
CA VAL A 158 -2.11 -6.37 12.99
C VAL A 158 -2.89 -5.84 11.78
N GLY A 159 -3.65 -6.68 11.09
CA GLY A 159 -4.56 -6.24 10.01
C GLY A 159 -5.63 -5.27 10.51
N ARG A 160 -6.26 -5.58 11.65
CA ARG A 160 -7.22 -4.68 12.34
C ARG A 160 -6.57 -3.34 12.68
N MET A 161 -5.40 -3.37 13.32
CA MET A 161 -4.65 -2.16 13.67
C MET A 161 -4.36 -1.28 12.45
N MET A 162 -3.96 -1.86 11.31
CA MET A 162 -3.69 -1.08 10.10
C MET A 162 -4.92 -0.38 9.55
N ILE A 163 -6.07 -1.06 9.54
CA ILE A 163 -7.33 -0.52 9.05
C ILE A 163 -7.80 0.59 9.98
N GLU A 164 -7.82 0.37 11.28
CA GLU A 164 -8.23 1.37 12.26
C GLU A 164 -7.33 2.61 12.22
N ASP A 165 -6.01 2.42 12.10
CA ASP A 165 -5.08 3.55 11.96
C ASP A 165 -5.34 4.35 10.68
N TRP A 166 -5.60 3.67 9.57
CA TRP A 166 -5.95 4.32 8.29
C TRP A 166 -7.29 5.07 8.37
N LEU A 167 -8.34 4.43 8.91
CA LEU A 167 -9.66 5.03 9.08
C LEU A 167 -9.59 6.30 9.94
N SER A 168 -8.75 6.30 10.99
CA SER A 168 -8.61 7.44 11.91
C SER A 168 -7.94 8.69 11.31
N LYS A 169 -7.21 8.53 10.20
CA LYS A 169 -6.37 9.57 9.59
C LYS A 169 -6.83 9.97 8.18
N ARG A 170 -7.82 9.28 7.63
CA ARG A 170 -8.35 9.55 6.30
C ARG A 170 -8.99 10.94 6.26
N THR A 171 -8.58 11.76 5.30
CA THR A 171 -9.25 13.00 4.95
C THR A 171 -10.28 12.70 3.87
N SER A 172 -11.55 13.03 4.10
CA SER A 172 -12.69 12.73 3.23
C SER A 172 -12.76 13.63 1.97
N GLU A 173 -11.61 13.98 1.37
CA GLU A 173 -11.61 14.88 0.21
C GLU A 173 -12.15 14.12 -1.03
N ASP A 174 -13.14 14.72 -1.70
CA ASP A 174 -14.01 14.15 -2.74
C ASP A 174 -13.27 13.60 -3.99
N ASP A 175 -12.65 12.42 -3.88
CA ASP A 175 -12.21 11.62 -5.03
C ASP A 175 -13.04 10.31 -5.09
N ASP A 176 -13.87 10.17 -6.13
CA ASP A 176 -14.69 8.97 -6.36
C ASP A 176 -13.85 7.66 -6.36
N GLN A 177 -12.56 7.74 -6.73
CA GLN A 177 -11.65 6.59 -6.66
C GLN A 177 -11.21 6.23 -5.24
N GLU A 178 -11.20 7.21 -4.33
CA GLU A 178 -10.97 6.99 -2.91
C GLU A 178 -12.22 6.40 -2.23
N GLU A 179 -13.42 6.75 -2.71
CA GLU A 179 -14.68 6.17 -2.23
C GLU A 179 -14.76 4.66 -2.54
N GLU A 180 -14.48 4.22 -3.78
CA GLU A 180 -14.43 2.79 -4.12
C GLU A 180 -13.35 2.03 -3.31
N GLY A 181 -12.24 2.71 -3.00
CA GLY A 181 -11.17 2.16 -2.18
C GLY A 181 -11.59 1.99 -0.72
N TYR A 182 -12.29 2.97 -0.16
CA TYR A 182 -12.82 2.93 1.20
C TYR A 182 -13.81 1.78 1.39
N GLU A 183 -14.76 1.60 0.46
CA GLU A 183 -15.73 0.50 0.53
C GLU A 183 -15.06 -0.87 0.58
N LYS A 184 -14.02 -1.09 -0.23
CA LYS A 184 -13.26 -2.35 -0.23
C LYS A 184 -12.51 -2.58 1.08
N VAL A 185 -12.02 -1.53 1.71
CA VAL A 185 -11.35 -1.61 3.02
C VAL A 185 -12.37 -2.00 4.10
N LEU A 186 -13.56 -1.40 4.11
CA LEU A 186 -14.62 -1.77 5.05
C LEU A 186 -15.11 -3.21 4.85
N GLU A 187 -15.37 -3.60 3.61
CA GLU A 187 -15.78 -4.97 3.28
C GLU A 187 -14.74 -5.99 3.78
N LEU A 188 -13.46 -5.72 3.54
CA LEU A 188 -12.36 -6.55 4.05
C LEU A 188 -12.31 -6.58 5.58
N TYR A 189 -12.50 -5.43 6.23
CA TYR A 189 -12.48 -5.33 7.68
C TYR A 189 -13.58 -6.17 8.32
N VAL A 190 -14.81 -5.98 7.84
CA VAL A 190 -16.02 -6.57 8.41
C VAL A 190 -16.19 -8.03 8.03
N LEU A 191 -15.87 -8.44 6.80
CA LEU A 191 -16.13 -9.81 6.33
C LEU A 191 -14.93 -10.75 6.49
N GLN A 192 -13.72 -10.22 6.69
CA GLN A 192 -12.52 -11.05 6.76
C GLN A 192 -11.74 -10.84 8.06
N VAL A 193 -11.44 -9.60 8.44
CA VAL A 193 -10.57 -9.34 9.60
C VAL A 193 -11.30 -9.61 10.92
N LEU A 194 -12.45 -8.97 11.16
CA LEU A 194 -13.20 -9.11 12.41
C LEU A 194 -13.70 -10.55 12.64
N PRO A 195 -14.22 -11.27 11.62
CA PRO A 195 -14.54 -12.69 11.74
C PRO A 195 -13.35 -13.57 12.16
N LYS A 196 -12.15 -13.29 11.63
CA LYS A 196 -10.92 -14.01 12.01
C LYS A 196 -10.47 -13.72 13.44
N LEU A 197 -10.95 -12.65 14.04
CA LEU A 197 -10.76 -12.29 15.44
C LEU A 197 -11.93 -12.71 16.33
N GLU A 198 -12.95 -13.35 15.75
CA GLU A 198 -14.20 -13.70 16.44
C GLU A 198 -14.98 -12.48 16.98
N GLU A 199 -14.72 -11.29 16.42
CA GLU A 199 -15.27 -9.99 16.84
C GLU A 199 -16.58 -9.66 16.09
N TRP A 200 -17.50 -10.62 16.05
CA TRP A 200 -18.75 -10.54 15.28
C TRP A 200 -19.67 -9.42 15.77
N ASP A 201 -19.84 -9.29 17.09
CA ASP A 201 -20.66 -8.24 17.70
C ASP A 201 -20.10 -6.84 17.40
N TYR A 202 -18.76 -6.72 17.35
CA TYR A 202 -18.10 -5.48 17.00
C TYR A 202 -18.35 -5.15 15.52
N ALA A 203 -18.27 -6.14 14.63
CA ALA A 203 -18.57 -5.96 13.21
C ALA A 203 -20.01 -5.47 12.98
N GLU A 204 -21.00 -6.08 13.65
CA GLU A 204 -22.41 -5.66 13.56
C GLU A 204 -22.61 -4.23 14.05
N ARG A 205 -22.05 -3.89 15.22
CA ARG A 205 -22.13 -2.54 15.78
C ARG A 205 -21.45 -1.52 14.86
N TYR A 206 -20.28 -1.85 14.32
CA TYR A 206 -19.56 -0.98 13.40
C TYR A 206 -20.45 -0.63 12.20
N LEU A 207 -21.05 -1.63 11.55
CA LEU A 207 -21.97 -1.41 10.43
C LEU A 207 -23.21 -0.59 10.83
N ALA A 208 -23.72 -0.75 12.05
CA ALA A 208 -24.89 -0.01 12.52
C ALA A 208 -24.61 1.48 12.80
N TYR A 209 -23.38 1.83 13.17
CA TYR A 209 -22.96 3.20 13.45
C TYR A 209 -22.27 3.91 12.29
N GLU A 210 -21.89 3.19 11.24
CA GLU A 210 -21.24 3.77 10.07
C GLU A 210 -22.24 4.61 9.26
N THR A 211 -22.11 5.94 9.38
CA THR A 211 -23.03 6.91 8.78
C THR A 211 -22.45 7.63 7.57
N GLU A 212 -21.17 7.43 7.24
CA GLU A 212 -20.46 8.31 6.28
C GLU A 212 -20.80 8.05 4.80
N SER A 213 -21.37 6.90 4.44
CA SER A 213 -21.41 6.51 3.02
C SER A 213 -22.84 6.36 2.43
N ARG A 214 -22.92 6.49 1.11
CA ARG A 214 -24.11 6.29 0.25
C ARG A 214 -24.34 4.81 -0.14
N TRP A 215 -23.76 3.89 0.63
CA TRP A 215 -23.68 2.45 0.43
C TRP A 215 -24.85 1.62 0.99
N ASP A 216 -26.04 2.18 1.22
CA ASP A 216 -27.22 1.46 1.78
C ASP A 216 -27.44 0.06 1.18
N THR A 217 -27.28 -0.08 -0.15
CA THR A 217 -27.44 -1.38 -0.83
C THR A 217 -26.31 -2.36 -0.53
N ARG A 218 -25.07 -1.87 -0.42
CA ARG A 218 -23.89 -2.69 -0.11
C ARG A 218 -23.81 -3.02 1.37
N GLN A 219 -24.30 -2.14 2.24
CA GLN A 219 -24.46 -2.38 3.67
C GLN A 219 -25.41 -3.54 3.91
N VAL A 220 -26.56 -3.55 3.25
CA VAL A 220 -27.50 -4.69 3.31
C VAL A 220 -26.81 -5.97 2.85
N HIS A 221 -26.00 -5.92 1.78
CA HIS A 221 -25.25 -7.08 1.30
C HIS A 221 -24.20 -7.56 2.32
N ILE A 222 -23.34 -6.68 2.82
CA ILE A 222 -22.30 -6.99 3.80
C ILE A 222 -22.91 -7.52 5.10
N SER A 223 -23.98 -6.90 5.61
CA SER A 223 -24.71 -7.38 6.78
C SER A 223 -25.29 -8.78 6.56
N SER A 224 -25.86 -9.05 5.38
CA SER A 224 -26.40 -10.37 5.03
C SER A 224 -25.30 -11.43 4.99
N GLU A 225 -24.17 -11.13 4.34
CA GLU A 225 -23.00 -12.03 4.28
C GLU A 225 -22.40 -12.28 5.67
N LEU A 226 -22.32 -11.26 6.52
CA LEU A 226 -21.84 -11.39 7.90
C LEU A 226 -22.71 -12.37 8.70
N ILE A 227 -24.03 -12.27 8.58
CA ILE A 227 -24.99 -13.19 9.23
C ILE A 227 -24.79 -14.62 8.71
N LEU A 228 -24.63 -14.81 7.39
CA LEU A 228 -24.37 -16.12 6.80
C LEU A 228 -23.06 -16.73 7.32
N LEU A 229 -21.99 -15.93 7.36
CA LEU A 229 -20.69 -16.36 7.87
C LEU A 229 -20.78 -16.74 9.36
N ALA A 230 -21.40 -15.93 10.20
CA ALA A 230 -21.60 -16.22 11.61
C ALA A 230 -22.36 -17.55 11.80
N ASN A 231 -23.52 -17.70 11.14
CA ASN A 231 -24.34 -18.91 11.24
C ASN A 231 -23.59 -20.18 10.78
N SER A 232 -22.77 -20.07 9.73
CA SER A 232 -21.95 -21.19 9.25
C SER A 232 -20.86 -21.61 10.24
N THR A 233 -20.35 -20.66 11.02
CA THR A 233 -19.26 -20.88 11.98
C THR A 233 -19.77 -21.52 13.28
N PHE A 234 -21.00 -21.19 13.70
CA PHE A 234 -21.63 -21.73 14.92
C PHE A 234 -22.46 -23.01 14.72
N SER A 235 -22.58 -23.52 13.49
CA SER A 235 -23.36 -24.74 13.17
C SER A 235 -22.56 -26.05 13.26
N VAL A 236 -21.41 -26.06 13.94
CA VAL A 236 -20.54 -27.23 14.18
C VAL A 236 -20.48 -27.54 15.67
#